data_AF-A0A941I7E1-F1
#
_entry.id   AF-A0A941I7E1-F1
#
_cell.length_a   1.000
_cell.length_b   1.000
_cell.length_c   1.000
_cell.angle_alpha   90.00
_cell.angle_beta   90.00
_cell.angle_gamma   90.00
#
_symmetry.space_group_name_H-M   'P 1'
#
loop_
_entity.id
_entity.type
_entity.pdbx_description
1 polymer ?
#
loop_
_entity_poly.entity_id
_entity_poly.type
_entity_poly.pdbx_seq_one_letter_code
_entity_poly.pdbx_strand_id
1 'polypeptide(L)'
;MKVSKQLQKGFTLIELMIVVAIIGILAAVALPAYNDYTTRAQVSEAIELMGGLKQPLASFAYETKAWPTKLVPTSSAVAPTATELTATTVGKYATLKDTVDGTFPTGKLTATMTSGQADTKTVFMETADGGNTWSCNGGTVELKFRPVACK
;
A
#
# COMPACT_ATOMS: atom_id res chain seq x y z
N MET A 1 -38.60 5.48 56.55
CA MET A 1 -38.07 4.80 55.34
C MET A 1 -36.56 4.74 55.49
N LYS A 2 -35.98 3.58 55.86
CA LYS A 2 -34.53 3.43 56.07
C LYS A 2 -33.86 3.22 54.71
N VAL A 3 -33.12 4.22 54.23
CA VAL A 3 -32.25 4.09 53.07
C VAL A 3 -31.02 3.29 53.50
N SER A 4 -30.93 2.03 53.08
CA SER A 4 -29.75 1.19 53.26
C SER A 4 -28.63 1.72 52.36
N LYS A 5 -27.64 2.37 52.97
CA LYS A 5 -26.45 2.90 52.31
C LYS A 5 -25.61 1.72 51.81
N GLN A 6 -25.72 1.39 50.53
CA GLN A 6 -24.85 0.41 49.88
C GLN A 6 -23.41 0.94 49.98
N LEU A 7 -22.53 0.22 50.68
CA LEU A 7 -21.10 0.53 50.68
C LEU A 7 -20.58 0.35 49.25
N GLN A 8 -20.24 1.45 48.57
CA GLN A 8 -19.55 1.38 47.30
C GLN A 8 -18.18 0.73 47.54
N LYS A 9 -18.03 -0.54 47.14
CA LYS A 9 -16.73 -1.21 47.06
C LYS A 9 -15.95 -0.53 45.95
N GLY A 10 -15.04 0.38 46.32
CA GLY A 10 -14.10 0.98 45.39
C GLY A 10 -13.12 -0.05 44.84
N PHE A 11 -12.69 0.14 43.60
CA PHE A 11 -11.64 -0.67 42.96
C PHE A 11 -10.31 -0.46 43.70
N THR A 12 -9.58 -1.53 44.00
CA THR A 12 -8.29 -1.41 44.69
C THR A 12 -7.18 -1.01 43.72
N LEU A 13 -6.18 -0.27 44.22
CA LEU A 13 -4.98 0.06 43.44
C LEU A 13 -4.25 -1.21 42.95
N ILE A 14 -4.30 -2.28 43.75
CA ILE A 14 -3.68 -3.57 43.40
C ILE A 14 -4.41 -4.23 42.22
N GLU A 15 -5.75 -4.24 42.22
CA GLU A 15 -6.52 -4.75 41.07
C GLU A 15 -6.20 -3.95 39.80
N LEU A 16 -6.07 -2.63 39.91
CA LEU A 16 -5.75 -1.79 38.76
C LEU A 16 -4.34 -2.06 38.23
N MET A 17 -3.36 -2.24 39.11
CA MET A 17 -1.99 -2.56 38.71
C MET A 17 -1.88 -3.92 38.00
N ILE A 18 -2.61 -4.94 38.47
CA ILE A 18 -2.63 -6.25 37.81
C ILE A 18 -3.25 -6.15 36.42
N VAL A 19 -4.37 -5.42 36.27
CA VAL A 19 -5.02 -5.24 34.98
C VAL A 19 -4.08 -4.52 34.00
N VAL A 20 -3.39 -3.47 34.44
CA VAL A 20 -2.40 -2.77 33.60
C VAL A 20 -1.25 -3.68 33.19
N ALA A 21 -0.75 -4.54 34.10
CA ALA A 21 0.30 -5.50 33.78
C ALA A 21 -0.12 -6.50 32.71
N ILE A 22 -1.34 -7.06 32.81
CA ILE A 22 -1.88 -8.01 31.83
C ILE A 22 -2.08 -7.31 30.47
N ILE A 23 -2.68 -6.12 30.45
CA ILE A 23 -2.86 -5.34 29.22
C ILE A 23 -1.51 -5.02 28.58
N GLY A 24 -0.48 -4.70 29.36
CA GLY A 24 0.87 -4.45 28.88
C GLY A 24 1.47 -5.64 28.12
N ILE A 25 1.33 -6.85 28.65
CA ILE A 25 1.82 -8.08 28.00
C ILE A 25 1.05 -8.33 26.69
N LEU A 26 -0.28 -8.22 26.72
CA LEU A 26 -1.11 -8.44 25.53
C LEU A 26 -0.80 -7.40 24.44
N ALA A 27 -0.63 -6.13 24.80
CA ALA A 27 -0.30 -5.07 23.86
C ALA A 27 1.06 -5.28 23.20
N ALA A 28 2.07 -5.76 23.94
CA ALA A 28 3.40 -6.03 23.41
C ALA A 28 3.39 -7.08 22.29
N VAL A 29 2.49 -8.06 22.33
CA VAL A 29 2.35 -9.09 21.28
C VAL A 29 1.38 -8.66 20.19
N ALA A 30 0.26 -8.03 20.57
CA ALA A 30 -0.80 -7.66 19.64
C ALA A 30 -0.42 -6.50 18.71
N LEU A 31 0.31 -5.49 19.21
CA LEU A 31 0.65 -4.31 18.42
C LEU A 31 1.56 -4.63 17.22
N PRO A 32 2.65 -5.41 17.36
CA PRO A 32 3.46 -5.81 16.21
C PRO A 32 2.65 -6.59 15.16
N ALA A 33 1.81 -7.53 15.61
CA ALA A 33 0.98 -8.33 14.70
C ALA A 33 -0.06 -7.48 13.96
N TYR A 34 -0.70 -6.53 14.66
CA TYR A 34 -1.65 -5.60 14.06
C TYR A 34 -0.96 -4.69 13.04
N ASN A 35 0.20 -4.14 13.37
CA ASN A 35 0.97 -3.31 12.44
C ASN A 35 1.43 -4.10 11.21
N ASP A 36 1.76 -5.38 11.37
CA ASP A 36 2.11 -6.25 10.24
C ASP A 36 0.91 -6.53 9.33
N TYR A 37 -0.29 -6.66 9.90
CA TYR A 37 -1.53 -6.81 9.15
C TYR A 37 -1.90 -5.54 8.38
N THR A 38 -1.85 -4.39 9.04
CA THR A 38 -2.14 -3.10 8.38
C THR A 38 -1.16 -2.81 7.27
N THR A 39 0.13 -3.10 7.46
CA THR A 39 1.16 -2.93 6.42
C THR A 39 0.87 -3.80 5.20
N ARG A 40 0.40 -5.05 5.36
CA ARG A 40 -0.02 -5.89 4.22
C ARG A 40 -1.19 -5.29 3.44
N ALA A 41 -2.16 -4.72 4.14
CA ALA A 41 -3.30 -4.07 3.51
C ALA A 41 -2.85 -2.83 2.71
N GLN A 42 -1.97 -2.01 3.28
CA GLN A 42 -1.39 -0.85 2.61
C GLN A 42 -0.62 -1.26 1.33
N VAL A 43 0.22 -2.30 1.41
CA VAL A 43 0.97 -2.80 0.25
C VAL A 43 0.03 -3.36 -0.83
N SER A 44 -1.07 -4.00 -0.43
CA SER A 44 -2.08 -4.50 -1.37
C SER A 44 -2.76 -3.36 -2.12
N GLU A 45 -3.09 -2.25 -1.45
CA GLU A 45 -3.62 -1.04 -2.09
C GLU A 45 -2.64 -0.45 -3.12
N ALA A 46 -1.33 -0.42 -2.81
CA ALA A 46 -0.32 0.04 -3.75
C ALA A 46 -0.25 -0.82 -5.02
N ILE A 47 -0.42 -2.15 -4.88
CA ILE A 47 -0.46 -3.07 -6.02
C ILE A 47 -1.75 -2.91 -6.82
N GLU A 48 -2.89 -2.68 -6.16
CA GLU A 48 -4.17 -2.40 -6.81
C GLU A 48 -4.12 -1.08 -7.60
N LEU A 49 -3.51 -0.05 -7.04
CA LEU A 49 -3.27 1.24 -7.69
C LEU A 49 -2.49 1.08 -9.00
N MET A 50 -1.39 0.33 -8.99
CA MET A 50 -0.66 -0.03 -10.22
C MET A 50 -1.49 -0.94 -11.14
N GLY A 51 -2.30 -1.83 -10.56
CA GLY A 51 -3.21 -2.73 -11.27
C GLY A 51 -4.20 -1.99 -12.18
N GLY A 52 -4.72 -0.85 -11.72
CA GLY A 52 -5.60 0.01 -12.53
C GLY A 52 -4.95 0.58 -13.78
N LEU A 53 -3.62 0.63 -13.84
CA LEU A 53 -2.88 1.16 -14.99
C LEU A 53 -2.52 0.11 -16.04
N LYS A 54 -2.67 -1.18 -15.75
CA LYS A 54 -2.26 -2.27 -16.67
C LYS A 54 -2.90 -2.15 -18.05
N GLN A 55 -4.22 -1.99 -18.09
CA GLN A 55 -4.98 -1.90 -19.33
C GLN A 55 -4.67 -0.62 -20.13
N PRO A 56 -4.73 0.60 -19.56
CA PRO A 56 -4.45 1.81 -20.32
C PRO A 56 -2.98 1.90 -20.77
N LEU A 57 -2.04 1.34 -20.00
CA LEU A 57 -0.64 1.24 -20.42
C LEU A 57 -0.47 0.26 -21.58
N ALA A 58 -1.10 -0.90 -21.51
CA ALA A 58 -1.06 -1.88 -22.59
C ALA A 58 -1.63 -1.28 -23.89
N SER A 59 -2.80 -0.63 -23.84
CA SER A 59 -3.39 0.00 -25.03
C SER A 59 -2.49 1.08 -25.62
N PHE A 60 -1.96 1.99 -24.78
CA PHE A 60 -1.03 3.03 -25.24
C PHE A 60 0.21 2.43 -25.90
N ALA A 61 0.81 1.42 -25.26
CA ALA A 61 2.02 0.80 -25.73
C ALA A 61 1.83 -0.02 -27.01
N TYR A 62 0.66 -0.62 -27.20
CA TYR A 62 0.34 -1.32 -28.45
C TYR A 62 0.15 -0.39 -29.64
N GLU A 63 -0.45 0.78 -29.42
CA GLU A 63 -0.68 1.78 -30.47
C GLU A 63 0.61 2.52 -30.85
N THR A 64 1.38 2.96 -29.85
CA THR A 64 2.57 3.80 -30.07
C THR A 64 3.86 3.01 -30.22
N LYS A 65 3.84 1.71 -29.88
CA LYS A 65 5.04 0.85 -29.74
C LYS A 65 6.06 1.39 -28.73
N ALA A 66 5.62 2.18 -27.76
CA ALA A 66 6.44 2.76 -26.70
C ALA A 66 5.66 2.93 -25.40
N TRP A 67 6.35 3.00 -24.26
CA TRP A 67 5.72 3.43 -23.02
C TRP A 67 5.49 4.95 -23.02
N PRO A 68 4.48 5.45 -22.28
CA PRO A 68 4.27 6.89 -22.17
C PRO A 68 5.49 7.53 -21.51
N THR A 69 5.88 8.71 -21.99
CA THR A 69 7.00 9.49 -21.45
C THR A 69 6.72 9.96 -20.03
N LYS A 70 5.43 10.13 -19.70
CA LYS A 70 4.97 10.53 -18.37
C LYS A 70 3.56 10.03 -18.07
N LEU A 71 3.35 9.66 -16.81
CA LEU A 71 2.05 9.44 -16.18
C LEU A 71 1.58 10.75 -15.55
N VAL A 72 0.59 11.38 -16.18
CA VAL A 72 0.04 12.66 -15.72
C VAL A 72 -1.05 12.36 -14.67
N PRO A 73 -0.94 12.90 -13.44
CA PRO A 73 -1.95 12.67 -12.42
C PRO A 73 -3.35 13.10 -12.89
N THR A 74 -4.38 12.33 -12.55
CA THR A 74 -5.78 12.70 -12.84
C THR A 74 -6.23 14.03 -12.23
N SER A 75 -5.52 14.53 -11.21
CA SER A 75 -5.73 15.84 -10.59
C SER A 75 -5.02 17.00 -11.30
N SER A 76 -4.22 16.72 -12.33
CA SER A 76 -3.53 17.74 -13.12
C SER A 76 -4.53 18.61 -13.89
N ALA A 77 -4.36 19.93 -13.83
CA ALA A 77 -5.11 20.88 -14.67
C ALA A 77 -4.62 20.93 -16.12
N VAL A 78 -3.48 20.29 -16.41
CA VAL A 78 -2.88 20.20 -17.76
C VAL A 78 -3.28 18.88 -18.39
N ALA A 79 -3.87 18.94 -19.59
CA ALA A 79 -4.20 17.76 -20.37
C ALA A 79 -2.93 17.03 -20.85
N PRO A 80 -2.95 15.67 -20.92
CA PRO A 80 -1.80 14.92 -21.41
C PRO A 80 -1.54 15.23 -22.89
N THR A 81 -0.27 15.27 -23.27
CA THR A 81 0.16 15.29 -24.67
C THR A 81 0.07 13.90 -25.30
N ALA A 82 0.28 13.80 -26.62
CA ALA A 82 0.19 12.53 -27.35
C ALA A 82 1.19 11.45 -26.88
N THR A 83 2.26 11.83 -26.17
CA THR A 83 3.25 10.89 -25.61
C THR A 83 3.04 10.60 -24.13
N GLU A 84 2.00 11.17 -23.51
CA GLU A 84 1.71 11.05 -22.10
C GLU A 84 0.39 10.32 -21.86
N LEU A 85 0.24 9.76 -20.65
CA LEU A 85 -0.95 9.02 -20.27
C LEU A 85 -1.50 9.56 -18.94
N THR A 86 -2.79 9.87 -18.89
CA THR A 86 -3.45 10.21 -17.64
C THR A 86 -3.56 8.97 -16.75
N ALA A 87 -3.15 9.08 -15.49
CA ALA A 87 -3.11 7.98 -14.54
C ALA A 87 -3.40 8.46 -13.12
N THR A 88 -3.99 7.59 -12.30
CA THR A 88 -4.03 7.81 -10.85
C THR A 88 -2.67 7.40 -10.28
N THR A 89 -1.83 8.39 -9.98
CA THR A 89 -0.45 8.17 -9.51
C THR A 89 -0.30 8.29 -8.00
N VAL A 90 -1.36 8.67 -7.28
CA VAL A 90 -1.33 8.86 -5.82
C VAL A 90 -2.48 8.07 -5.21
N GLY A 91 -2.15 7.09 -4.39
CA GLY A 91 -3.06 6.40 -3.51
C GLY A 91 -3.01 6.95 -2.09
N LYS A 92 -3.68 6.26 -1.18
CA LYS A 92 -3.70 6.65 0.24
C LYS A 92 -2.38 6.35 0.92
N TYR A 93 -1.75 5.22 0.59
CA TYR A 93 -0.54 4.74 1.27
C TYR A 93 0.67 4.59 0.35
N ALA A 94 0.52 4.90 -0.94
CA ALA A 94 1.61 4.84 -1.91
C ALA A 94 1.49 5.88 -3.01
N THR A 95 2.62 6.25 -3.58
CA THR A 95 2.74 7.10 -4.76
C THR A 95 3.48 6.36 -5.85
N LEU A 96 3.01 6.46 -7.08
CA LEU A 96 3.66 5.88 -8.25
C LEU A 96 4.73 6.85 -8.76
N LYS A 97 5.81 6.27 -9.26
CA LYS A 97 6.73 6.97 -10.15
C LYS A 97 5.96 7.45 -11.38
N ASP A 98 6.26 8.65 -11.85
CA ASP A 98 5.60 9.28 -12.98
C ASP A 98 6.07 8.74 -14.34
N THR A 99 6.94 7.72 -14.36
CA THR A 99 7.44 7.07 -15.57
C THR A 99 7.31 5.57 -15.47
N VAL A 100 7.13 4.91 -16.61
CA VAL A 100 7.33 3.47 -16.75
C VAL A 100 8.80 3.23 -17.12
N ASP A 101 9.52 2.49 -16.29
CA ASP A 101 10.92 2.15 -16.57
C ASP A 101 11.01 1.03 -17.61
N GLY A 102 12.06 1.03 -18.44
CA GLY A 102 12.30 -0.02 -19.44
C GLY A 102 11.98 0.40 -20.87
N THR A 103 12.08 -0.54 -21.79
CA THR A 103 11.82 -0.32 -23.23
C THR A 103 10.83 -1.36 -23.71
N PHE A 104 9.76 -0.90 -24.36
CA PHE A 104 8.72 -1.76 -24.91
C PHE A 104 9.34 -2.92 -25.72
N PRO A 105 8.93 -4.18 -25.48
CA PRO A 105 7.76 -4.63 -24.72
C PRO A 105 7.98 -4.82 -23.20
N THR A 106 9.21 -4.62 -22.70
CA THR A 106 9.52 -4.76 -21.27
C THR A 106 9.23 -3.45 -20.54
N GLY A 107 8.59 -3.50 -19.38
CA GLY A 107 8.19 -2.31 -18.64
C GLY A 107 8.11 -2.57 -17.15
N LYS A 108 8.39 -1.55 -16.34
CA LYS A 108 8.31 -1.60 -14.88
C LYS A 108 7.63 -0.35 -14.32
N LEU A 109 6.55 -0.58 -13.60
CA LEU A 109 5.93 0.41 -12.71
C LEU A 109 6.53 0.27 -11.32
N THR A 110 6.73 1.41 -10.67
CA THR A 110 7.22 1.47 -9.29
C THR A 110 6.25 2.30 -8.45
N ALA A 111 5.78 1.73 -7.35
CA ALA A 111 5.10 2.48 -6.29
C ALA A 111 5.98 2.53 -5.04
N THR A 112 6.05 3.71 -4.44
CA THR A 112 6.74 3.98 -3.18
C THR A 112 5.70 4.15 -2.09
N MET A 113 5.81 3.37 -1.03
CA MET A 113 4.96 3.48 0.15
C MET A 113 5.28 4.78 0.90
N THR A 114 4.26 5.44 1.44
CA THR A 114 4.37 6.76 2.10
C THR A 114 4.02 6.74 3.58
N SER A 115 3.74 5.55 4.15
CA SER A 115 3.37 5.41 5.55
C SER A 115 3.54 3.97 6.06
N GLY A 116 3.44 3.81 7.38
CA GLY A 116 3.47 2.50 8.03
C GLY A 116 4.87 1.89 8.11
N GLN A 117 4.98 0.59 8.43
CA GLN A 117 6.28 -0.09 8.51
C GLN A 117 6.98 -0.26 7.15
N ALA A 118 6.24 -0.03 6.07
CA ALA A 118 6.76 -0.06 4.72
C ALA A 118 7.13 1.33 4.19
N ASP A 119 7.05 2.39 4.99
CA ASP A 119 7.35 3.76 4.56
C ASP A 119 8.71 3.84 3.82
N THR A 120 8.73 4.61 2.72
CA THR A 120 9.84 4.75 1.75
C THR A 120 10.23 3.48 0.98
N LYS A 121 9.69 2.31 1.33
CA LYS A 121 9.94 1.06 0.58
C LYS A 121 9.11 1.02 -0.68
N THR A 122 9.56 0.23 -1.64
CA THR A 122 8.96 0.16 -2.97
C THR A 122 8.37 -1.22 -3.25
N VAL A 123 7.34 -1.23 -4.08
CA VAL A 123 6.80 -2.41 -4.76
C VAL A 123 6.79 -2.15 -6.26
N PHE A 124 7.08 -3.19 -7.03
CA PHE A 124 7.16 -3.09 -8.48
C PHE A 124 6.06 -3.92 -9.15
N MET A 125 5.70 -3.49 -10.35
CA MET A 125 4.99 -4.33 -11.32
C MET A 125 5.75 -4.34 -12.62
N GLU A 126 6.11 -5.51 -13.10
CA GLU A 126 6.94 -5.72 -14.29
C GLU A 126 6.20 -6.53 -15.34
N THR A 127 6.36 -6.14 -16.60
CA THR A 127 5.86 -6.86 -17.77
C THR A 127 7.01 -7.08 -18.75
N ALA A 128 6.95 -8.20 -19.48
CA ALA A 128 7.90 -8.52 -20.55
C ALA A 128 7.24 -8.57 -21.94
N ASP A 129 5.91 -8.45 -22.00
CA ASP A 129 5.08 -8.76 -23.16
C ASP A 129 4.14 -7.62 -23.54
N GLY A 130 4.56 -6.37 -23.29
CA GLY A 130 3.79 -5.18 -23.67
C GLY A 130 2.57 -4.94 -22.79
N GLY A 131 2.55 -5.51 -21.58
CA GLY A 131 1.49 -5.29 -20.59
C GLY A 131 0.38 -6.34 -20.61
N ASN A 132 0.52 -7.46 -21.31
CA ASN A 132 -0.47 -8.56 -21.25
C ASN A 132 -0.35 -9.31 -19.92
N THR A 133 0.88 -9.62 -19.52
CA THR A 133 1.17 -10.24 -18.22
C THR A 133 1.98 -9.29 -17.37
N TRP A 134 1.66 -9.30 -16.08
CA TRP A 134 2.35 -8.49 -15.09
C TRP A 134 2.71 -9.34 -13.89
N SER A 135 3.97 -9.28 -13.50
CA SER A 135 4.49 -9.84 -12.26
C SER A 135 4.77 -8.73 -11.25
N CYS A 136 4.78 -9.06 -9.96
CA CYS A 136 5.06 -8.11 -8.88
C CYS A 136 6.21 -8.60 -7.99
N ASN A 137 7.13 -9.36 -8.59
CA ASN A 137 8.23 -10.02 -7.90
C ASN A 137 9.43 -9.07 -7.81
N GLY A 138 9.29 -8.00 -7.01
CA GLY A 138 10.34 -7.00 -6.90
C GLY A 138 10.02 -5.88 -5.92
N GLY A 139 11.01 -5.04 -5.63
CA GLY A 139 10.89 -3.92 -4.69
C GLY A 139 11.63 -4.16 -3.38
N THR A 140 11.61 -3.16 -2.50
CA THR A 140 12.29 -3.20 -1.19
C THR A 140 11.36 -3.55 -0.03
N VAL A 141 10.04 -3.61 -0.24
CA VAL A 141 9.09 -4.11 0.77
C VAL A 141 9.38 -5.58 1.08
N GLU A 142 9.46 -5.96 2.35
CA GLU A 142 9.71 -7.36 2.73
C GLU A 142 8.61 -8.31 2.26
N LEU A 143 8.98 -9.53 1.87
CA LEU A 143 8.07 -10.55 1.36
C LEU A 143 6.91 -10.89 2.31
N LYS A 144 7.11 -10.74 3.63
CA LYS A 144 6.04 -10.96 4.62
C LYS A 144 4.87 -9.98 4.49
N PHE A 145 5.13 -8.79 3.94
CA PHE A 145 4.13 -7.74 3.75
C PHE A 145 3.48 -7.78 2.37
N ARG A 146 3.97 -8.60 1.45
CA ARG A 146 3.43 -8.70 0.09
C ARG A 146 2.26 -9.69 0.02
N PRO A 147 1.26 -9.44 -0.86
CA PRO A 147 0.24 -10.43 -1.21
C PRO A 147 0.87 -11.72 -1.74
N VAL A 148 0.17 -12.84 -1.61
CA VAL A 148 0.67 -14.16 -2.03
C VAL A 148 1.02 -14.19 -3.53
N ALA A 149 0.30 -13.45 -4.35
CA ALA A 149 0.57 -13.33 -5.79
C ALA A 149 1.88 -12.59 -6.13
N CYS A 150 2.49 -11.91 -5.16
CA CYS A 150 3.69 -11.06 -5.32
C CYS A 150 4.85 -11.53 -4.43
N LYS A 151 4.87 -12.83 -4.10
CA LYS A 151 5.92 -13.49 -3.33
C LYS A 151 6.85 -14.30 -4.22
#